data_AF-A0A9D8TPU6-F1
#
_entry.id   AF-A0A9D8TPU6-F1
#
_cell.length_a   1.000
_cell.length_b   1.000
_cell.length_c   1.000
_cell.angle_alpha   90.00
_cell.angle_beta   90.00
_cell.angle_gamma   90.00
#
_symmetry.space_group_name_H-M   'P 1'
#
loop_
_entity.id
_entity.type
_entity.pdbx_description
1 polymer ?
#
loop_
_entity_poly.entity_id
_entity_poly.type
_entity_poly.pdbx_seq_one_letter_code
_entity_poly.pdbx_strand_id
1 'polypeptide(L)'
;GYYPLTCQDLNVNCQFNQTSSLNRGRYFINVSAINSLGVKSSYSSIGSHVWVAGFAGEFGYMRNDNDSSAAIVTTLSSYSPDELVDWDMETPWRTDEAHYEQRRFYTSKMNGTSAATPTVTGVTALIIQAKPDITVPQVRYILATTSNNDKTEGWASLAYDPIKAYVSQYGEDITLENAWHDNASGLRFSNYYGFGVVNATNAVKKAFDCDADAGCRLRSELPSMYRSTGTNPCESSDGGFSVTCSLSEFVNADKPGEVPGAFEIDNLQINVGSLMYADSTESKCSAASNGSGEDIAGVNNLLQITMTSPEGTESLIKSVYSNWDFSAKSFGKNTDAPFLISTSDFFTERVPASGTFKLKIRSVCPIDVDELNGSVYVQADGYALD
;
A
#
# COMPACT_ATOMS: atom_id res chain seq x y z
N GLY A 1 4.16 6.76 23.82
CA GLY A 1 3.98 6.32 22.42
C GLY A 1 4.61 4.96 22.29
N TYR A 2 3.77 3.91 22.28
CA TYR A 2 4.20 2.51 22.29
C TYR A 2 4.48 2.07 20.85
N TYR A 3 5.59 2.51 20.25
CA TYR A 3 6.13 1.82 19.09
C TYR A 3 6.93 0.64 19.63
N PRO A 4 6.57 -0.61 19.32
CA PRO A 4 7.36 -1.73 19.76
C PRO A 4 8.71 -1.66 19.03
N LEU A 5 9.80 -1.49 19.78
CA LEU A 5 11.18 -1.50 19.26
C LEU A 5 11.44 -2.68 18.31
N THR A 6 10.71 -3.79 18.52
CA THR A 6 10.72 -4.99 17.68
C THR A 6 10.52 -4.72 16.19
N CYS A 7 9.64 -3.80 15.77
CA CYS A 7 9.48 -3.51 14.33
C CYS A 7 10.75 -2.87 13.74
N GLN A 8 11.43 -2.02 14.51
CA GLN A 8 12.68 -1.36 14.10
C GLN A 8 13.82 -2.38 14.07
N ASP A 9 13.92 -3.22 15.11
CA ASP A 9 14.95 -4.27 15.22
C ASP A 9 14.85 -5.30 14.08
N LEU A 10 13.63 -5.62 13.66
CA LEU A 10 13.35 -6.54 12.55
C LEU A 10 13.33 -5.85 11.17
N ASN A 11 13.52 -4.52 11.13
CA ASN A 11 13.48 -3.71 9.92
C ASN A 11 12.20 -3.89 9.09
N VAL A 12 11.05 -3.95 9.78
CA VAL A 12 9.70 -4.03 9.18
C VAL A 12 8.90 -2.76 9.47
N ASN A 13 7.77 -2.60 8.78
CA ASN A 13 6.95 -1.40 8.97
C ASN A 13 6.34 -1.33 10.37
N CYS A 14 6.59 -0.23 11.08
CA CYS A 14 6.06 0.00 12.42
C CYS A 14 4.63 0.53 12.44
N GLN A 15 4.10 0.98 11.30
CA GLN A 15 2.74 1.55 11.20
C GLN A 15 1.97 0.94 10.04
N PHE A 16 0.73 0.54 10.29
CA PHE A 16 -0.20 0.23 9.22
C PHE A 16 -0.85 1.51 8.69
N ASN A 17 -0.31 2.01 7.57
CA ASN A 17 -0.62 3.35 7.06
C ASN A 17 -2.04 3.52 6.50
N GLN A 18 -2.84 2.45 6.41
CA GLN A 18 -4.20 2.53 5.90
C GLN A 18 -5.20 3.08 6.94
N THR A 19 -4.79 3.59 8.11
CA THR A 19 -5.67 4.46 8.92
C THR A 19 -6.09 5.72 8.13
N SER A 20 -5.16 6.30 7.36
CA SER A 20 -5.44 7.48 6.53
C SER A 20 -6.39 7.14 5.38
N SER A 21 -7.42 7.99 5.16
CA SER A 21 -8.33 7.86 4.02
C SER A 21 -7.63 8.08 2.66
N LEU A 22 -6.52 8.83 2.63
CA LEU A 22 -5.73 9.03 1.42
C LEU A 22 -5.05 7.73 0.96
N ASN A 23 -4.54 6.95 1.91
CA ASN A 23 -3.88 5.66 1.64
C ASN A 23 -4.86 4.54 1.27
N ARG A 24 -6.17 4.79 1.47
CA ARG A 24 -7.29 3.92 1.09
C ARG A 24 -8.08 4.46 -0.10
N GLY A 25 -7.59 5.49 -0.78
CA GLY A 25 -8.31 6.09 -1.89
C GLY A 25 -8.37 5.18 -3.11
N ARG A 26 -9.59 4.92 -3.62
CA ARG A 26 -9.89 4.02 -4.75
C ARG A 26 -8.95 4.16 -5.96
N TYR A 27 -8.63 5.40 -6.33
CA TYR A 27 -7.78 5.71 -7.49
C TYR A 27 -6.47 6.42 -7.13
N PHE A 28 -6.10 6.44 -5.85
CA PHE A 28 -4.86 7.06 -5.40
C PHE A 28 -3.67 6.20 -5.85
N ILE A 29 -2.65 6.87 -6.41
CA ILE A 29 -1.36 6.25 -6.70
C ILE A 29 -0.50 6.46 -5.45
N ASN A 30 -0.52 5.49 -4.54
CA ASN A 30 0.32 5.54 -3.35
C ASN A 30 1.77 5.26 -3.73
N VAL A 31 2.68 6.11 -3.27
CA VAL A 31 4.08 6.11 -3.69
C VAL A 31 5.01 5.79 -2.53
N SER A 32 5.83 4.74 -2.69
CA SER A 32 6.96 4.48 -1.79
C SER A 32 8.26 5.12 -2.30
N ALA A 33 9.28 5.17 -1.45
CA ALA A 33 10.53 5.88 -1.71
C ALA A 33 11.72 4.92 -1.91
N ILE A 34 12.54 5.21 -2.93
CA ILE A 34 13.86 4.60 -3.11
C ILE A 34 15.00 5.61 -2.97
N ASN A 35 16.16 5.12 -2.56
CA ASN A 35 17.38 5.91 -2.45
C ASN A 35 18.33 5.71 -3.65
N SER A 36 19.48 6.38 -3.61
CA SER A 36 20.44 6.39 -4.72
C SER A 36 21.18 5.07 -4.95
N LEU A 37 21.05 4.09 -4.04
CA LEU A 37 21.57 2.73 -4.22
C LEU A 37 20.56 1.80 -4.90
N GLY A 38 19.38 2.32 -5.28
CA GLY A 38 18.33 1.51 -5.89
C GLY A 38 17.72 0.52 -4.90
N VAL A 39 17.61 0.90 -3.63
CA VAL A 39 16.91 0.15 -2.57
C VAL A 39 15.89 1.05 -1.88
N LYS A 40 14.96 0.45 -1.12
CA LYS A 40 13.98 1.17 -0.31
C LYS A 40 14.68 2.18 0.60
N SER A 41 14.23 3.43 0.58
CA SER A 41 14.74 4.44 1.51
C SER A 41 14.48 4.01 2.96
N SER A 42 15.40 4.34 3.87
CA SER A 42 15.33 3.91 5.28
C SER A 42 13.98 4.26 5.94
N TYR A 43 13.49 5.47 5.70
CA TYR A 43 12.23 6.00 6.23
C TYR A 43 10.98 5.57 5.46
N SER A 44 11.11 4.92 4.29
CA SER A 44 9.94 4.66 3.44
C SER A 44 8.97 3.74 4.14
N SER A 45 7.75 4.23 4.28
CA SER A 45 6.58 3.42 4.57
C SER A 45 6.29 2.44 3.43
N ILE A 46 5.70 1.30 3.77
CA ILE A 46 5.42 0.18 2.85
C ILE A 46 4.02 -0.38 3.10
N GLY A 47 3.53 -1.20 2.18
CA GLY A 47 2.34 -2.03 2.40
C GLY A 47 1.60 -2.36 1.10
N SER A 48 0.56 -3.18 1.23
CA SER A 48 -0.20 -3.73 0.10
C SER A 48 -0.88 -2.68 -0.79
N HIS A 49 -1.09 -1.47 -0.28
CA HIS A 49 -1.73 -0.36 -1.00
C HIS A 49 -0.77 0.47 -1.87
N VAL A 50 0.55 0.24 -1.76
CA VAL A 50 1.55 0.92 -2.59
C VAL A 50 1.32 0.55 -4.05
N TRP A 51 1.32 1.54 -4.94
CA TRP A 51 1.14 1.33 -6.37
C TRP A 51 2.50 1.20 -7.07
N VAL A 52 3.38 2.19 -6.86
CA VAL A 52 4.72 2.26 -7.47
C VAL A 52 5.68 2.98 -6.52
N ALA A 53 6.97 2.89 -6.80
CA ALA A 53 8.02 3.61 -6.09
C ALA A 53 8.57 4.79 -6.92
N GLY A 54 8.95 5.86 -6.22
CA GLY A 54 9.61 7.03 -6.78
C GLY A 54 10.97 7.31 -6.13
N PHE A 55 11.81 8.08 -6.80
CA PHE A 55 13.11 8.49 -6.26
C PHE A 55 12.93 9.57 -5.19
N ALA A 56 13.55 9.36 -4.02
CA ALA A 56 13.48 10.29 -2.89
C ALA A 56 14.78 10.39 -2.08
N GLY A 57 15.70 9.44 -2.22
CA GLY A 57 16.97 9.50 -1.53
C GLY A 57 16.88 9.19 -0.03
N GLU A 58 17.87 9.67 0.73
CA GLU A 58 17.95 9.59 2.19
C GLU A 58 17.83 10.99 2.83
N PHE A 59 18.88 11.55 3.45
CA PHE A 59 18.74 12.78 4.27
C PHE A 59 19.60 13.98 3.79
N GLY A 60 20.41 13.80 2.76
CA GLY A 60 21.27 14.84 2.18
C GLY A 60 22.42 15.28 3.09
N TYR A 61 22.82 14.47 4.07
CA TYR A 61 23.96 14.76 4.94
C TYR A 61 25.28 14.31 4.32
N MET A 62 26.38 15.00 4.61
CA MET A 62 27.72 14.50 4.27
C MET A 62 28.00 13.23 5.08
N ARG A 63 28.33 12.12 4.42
CA ARG A 63 28.77 10.89 5.07
C ARG A 63 30.11 10.43 4.49
N ASN A 64 30.88 9.72 5.31
CA ASN A 64 32.18 9.15 4.97
C ASN A 64 32.13 7.62 4.80
N ASP A 65 30.93 7.03 4.75
CA ASP A 65 30.70 5.58 4.60
C ASP A 65 30.14 5.23 3.20
N ASN A 66 29.98 3.93 2.92
CA ASN A 66 29.44 3.42 1.67
C ASN A 66 27.89 3.44 1.61
N ASP A 67 27.22 4.05 2.60
CA ASP A 67 25.77 4.21 2.61
C ASP A 67 25.37 5.44 1.77
N SER A 68 24.21 5.37 1.10
CA SER A 68 23.66 6.56 0.47
C SER A 68 23.16 7.52 1.55
N SER A 69 23.65 8.76 1.54
CA SER A 69 22.94 9.88 2.17
C SER A 69 22.22 10.76 1.18
N ALA A 70 22.44 10.58 -0.14
CA ALA A 70 21.95 11.47 -1.17
C ALA A 70 20.42 11.64 -1.07
N ALA A 71 19.96 12.89 -0.99
CA ALA A 71 18.56 13.27 -1.08
C ALA A 71 18.30 13.99 -2.42
N ILE A 72 17.08 14.50 -2.63
CA ILE A 72 16.72 15.18 -3.87
C ILE A 72 17.24 16.61 -3.87
N VAL A 73 17.94 16.97 -4.95
CA VAL A 73 18.26 18.36 -5.26
C VAL A 73 17.05 19.02 -5.91
N THR A 74 16.53 20.08 -5.31
CA THR A 74 15.36 20.80 -5.84
C THR A 74 15.40 22.28 -5.45
N THR A 75 14.52 23.09 -6.03
CA THR A 75 14.36 24.50 -5.66
C THR A 75 13.87 24.62 -4.22
N LEU A 76 14.48 25.52 -3.44
CA LEU A 76 14.06 25.83 -2.07
C LEU A 76 13.17 27.07 -2.02
N SER A 77 13.63 28.17 -2.62
CA SER A 77 12.96 29.47 -2.58
C SER A 77 13.46 30.38 -3.69
N SER A 78 12.62 31.34 -4.10
CA SER A 78 12.99 32.46 -4.98
C SER A 78 13.55 33.67 -4.23
N TYR A 79 13.46 33.69 -2.91
CA TYR A 79 13.99 34.75 -2.04
C TYR A 79 15.45 34.48 -1.68
N SER A 80 16.20 35.54 -1.36
CA SER A 80 17.58 35.38 -0.89
C SER A 80 17.60 34.77 0.52
N PRO A 81 18.62 33.98 0.91
CA PRO A 81 18.64 33.29 2.20
C PRO A 81 18.52 34.21 3.43
N ASP A 82 18.95 35.46 3.30
CA ASP A 82 18.84 36.51 4.32
C ASP A 82 17.40 37.04 4.52
N GLU A 83 16.48 36.71 3.61
CA GLU A 83 15.08 37.15 3.63
C GLU A 83 14.14 36.09 4.24
N LEU A 84 14.65 34.92 4.64
CA LEU A 84 13.87 33.77 5.08
C LEU A 84 14.49 33.11 6.31
N VAL A 85 13.68 32.34 7.05
CA VAL A 85 14.21 31.29 7.93
C VAL A 85 14.58 30.08 7.06
N ASP A 86 15.85 29.98 6.71
CA ASP A 86 16.40 28.89 5.90
C ASP A 86 17.06 27.83 6.80
N TRP A 87 16.46 26.64 6.89
CA TRP A 87 16.98 25.53 7.68
C TRP A 87 18.17 24.80 7.02
N ASP A 88 18.47 25.08 5.75
CA ASP A 88 19.51 24.44 4.96
C ASP A 88 20.72 25.36 4.67
N MET A 89 20.63 26.67 4.98
CA MET A 89 21.64 27.68 4.58
C MET A 89 23.07 27.40 5.03
N GLU A 90 23.26 26.72 6.18
CA GLU A 90 24.58 26.48 6.77
C GLU A 90 25.23 25.16 6.32
N THR A 91 24.61 24.41 5.41
CA THR A 91 25.19 23.13 4.99
C THR A 91 26.44 23.30 4.13
N PRO A 92 27.41 22.36 4.20
CA PRO A 92 28.60 22.42 3.36
C PRO A 92 28.31 22.52 1.86
N TRP A 93 27.20 21.93 1.39
CA TRP A 93 26.79 22.05 -0.01
C TRP A 93 26.29 23.47 -0.35
N ARG A 94 25.58 24.13 0.56
CA ARG A 94 25.03 25.49 0.44
C ARG A 94 26.07 26.59 0.68
N THR A 95 27.07 26.34 1.54
CA THR A 95 28.10 27.32 1.91
C THR A 95 29.39 27.22 1.08
N ASP A 96 29.43 26.31 0.11
CA ASP A 96 30.53 26.17 -0.83
C ASP A 96 30.75 27.45 -1.65
N GLU A 97 31.81 28.20 -1.31
CA GLU A 97 32.10 29.52 -1.89
C GLU A 97 32.18 29.51 -3.42
N ALA A 98 32.70 28.42 -4.00
CA ALA A 98 32.83 28.30 -5.45
C ALA A 98 31.49 28.22 -6.18
N HIS A 99 30.43 27.82 -5.47
CA HIS A 99 29.12 27.53 -6.04
C HIS A 99 27.94 28.20 -5.33
N TYR A 100 28.21 29.12 -4.39
CA TYR A 100 27.22 29.75 -3.53
C TYR A 100 26.11 30.44 -4.32
N GLU A 101 26.46 31.31 -5.27
CA GLU A 101 25.49 32.07 -6.06
C GLU A 101 24.55 31.18 -6.89
N GLN A 102 25.03 30.01 -7.34
CA GLN A 102 24.17 29.06 -8.07
C GLN A 102 23.32 28.19 -7.14
N ARG A 103 23.77 27.94 -5.90
CA ARG A 103 23.11 26.99 -4.98
C ARG A 103 22.19 27.65 -3.97
N ARG A 104 22.30 28.96 -3.72
CA ARG A 104 21.54 29.69 -2.69
C ARG A 104 20.01 29.68 -2.85
N PHE A 105 19.49 29.21 -3.99
CA PHE A 105 18.05 29.05 -4.26
C PHE A 105 17.57 27.58 -4.28
N TYR A 106 18.46 26.63 -4.00
CA TYR A 106 18.19 25.18 -4.08
C TYR A 106 18.52 24.47 -2.77
N THR A 107 17.91 23.33 -2.51
CA THR A 107 18.28 22.43 -1.40
C THR A 107 18.75 21.09 -1.94
N SER A 108 19.65 20.42 -1.24
CA SER A 108 20.07 19.03 -1.51
C SER A 108 19.56 18.06 -0.45
N LYS A 109 18.57 18.46 0.34
CA LYS A 109 18.06 17.72 1.50
C LYS A 109 16.58 17.34 1.40
N MET A 110 15.89 17.69 0.31
CA MET A 110 14.50 17.31 0.15
C MET A 110 14.38 15.79 0.05
N ASN A 111 13.55 15.18 0.90
CA ASN A 111 13.43 13.74 1.02
C ASN A 111 12.01 13.30 1.42
N GLY A 112 11.88 12.04 1.83
CA GLY A 112 10.62 11.46 2.25
C GLY A 112 9.87 10.83 1.06
N THR A 113 8.82 10.07 1.36
CA THR A 113 7.81 9.74 0.35
C THR A 113 7.19 11.01 -0.26
N SER A 114 7.26 12.13 0.47
CA SER A 114 7.01 13.50 -0.02
C SER A 114 7.87 13.90 -1.23
N ALA A 115 9.12 13.43 -1.33
CA ALA A 115 9.98 13.63 -2.50
C ALA A 115 9.81 12.54 -3.57
N ALA A 116 9.37 11.33 -3.20
CA ALA A 116 9.04 10.29 -4.17
C ALA A 116 7.80 10.65 -5.00
N THR A 117 6.78 11.23 -4.35
CA THR A 117 5.51 11.64 -4.97
C THR A 117 5.68 12.58 -6.17
N PRO A 118 6.45 13.70 -6.09
CA PRO A 118 6.67 14.58 -7.24
C PRO A 118 7.49 13.90 -8.35
N THR A 119 8.35 12.93 -8.03
CA THR A 119 9.05 12.15 -9.06
C THR A 119 8.07 11.32 -9.90
N VAL A 120 7.12 10.63 -9.26
CA VAL A 120 6.04 9.91 -9.95
C VAL A 120 5.11 10.89 -10.67
N THR A 121 4.82 12.05 -10.06
CA THR A 121 4.01 13.10 -10.69
C THR A 121 4.65 13.62 -11.99
N GLY A 122 5.97 13.79 -12.02
CA GLY A 122 6.71 14.15 -13.23
C GLY A 122 6.56 13.11 -14.34
N VAL A 123 6.67 11.81 -14.01
CA VAL A 123 6.42 10.73 -14.98
C VAL A 123 4.98 10.74 -15.47
N THR A 124 4.00 10.91 -14.58
CA THR A 124 2.58 11.03 -14.94
C THR A 124 2.32 12.23 -15.85
N ALA A 125 2.97 13.37 -15.62
CA ALA A 125 2.86 14.53 -16.51
C ALA A 125 3.38 14.23 -17.92
N LEU A 126 4.47 13.45 -18.05
CA LEU A 126 4.98 12.99 -19.34
C LEU A 126 4.00 12.01 -20.03
N ILE A 127 3.37 11.11 -19.28
CA ILE A 127 2.31 10.23 -19.79
C ILE A 127 1.16 11.07 -20.37
N ILE A 128 0.66 12.05 -19.61
CA ILE A 128 -0.43 12.94 -20.04
C ILE A 128 0.00 13.77 -21.25
N GLN A 129 1.26 14.23 -21.31
CA GLN A 129 1.77 14.95 -22.47
C GLN A 129 1.76 14.08 -23.73
N ALA A 130 2.10 12.80 -23.61
CA ALA A 130 2.12 11.86 -24.73
C ALA A 130 0.71 11.43 -25.19
N LYS A 131 -0.23 11.30 -24.24
CA LYS A 131 -1.65 11.00 -24.50
C LYS A 131 -2.55 11.96 -23.70
N PRO A 132 -2.95 13.12 -24.28
CA PRO A 132 -3.68 14.15 -23.55
C PRO A 132 -5.10 13.77 -23.09
N ASP A 133 -5.72 12.78 -23.72
CA ASP A 133 -7.06 12.25 -23.40
C ASP A 133 -7.01 11.05 -22.43
N ILE A 134 -5.86 10.80 -21.79
CA ILE A 134 -5.66 9.62 -20.94
C ILE A 134 -6.51 9.65 -19.66
N THR A 135 -7.06 8.50 -19.28
CA THR A 135 -7.83 8.33 -18.04
C THR A 135 -6.94 7.98 -16.84
N VAL A 136 -7.47 8.14 -15.62
CA VAL A 136 -6.75 7.73 -14.40
C VAL A 136 -6.48 6.21 -14.38
N PRO A 137 -7.42 5.31 -14.73
CA PRO A 137 -7.11 3.88 -14.86
C PRO A 137 -6.03 3.58 -15.90
N GLN A 138 -6.00 4.29 -17.04
CA GLN A 138 -4.93 4.14 -18.03
C GLN A 138 -3.56 4.55 -17.46
N VAL A 139 -3.47 5.68 -16.75
CA VAL A 139 -2.23 6.09 -16.05
C VAL A 139 -1.78 5.02 -15.06
N ARG A 140 -2.70 4.52 -14.22
CA ARG A 140 -2.42 3.45 -13.24
C ARG A 140 -1.87 2.20 -13.92
N TYR A 141 -2.52 1.75 -15.00
CA TYR A 141 -2.10 0.60 -15.80
C TYR A 141 -0.72 0.80 -16.44
N ILE A 142 -0.47 1.97 -17.04
CA ILE A 142 0.84 2.29 -17.62
C ILE A 142 1.91 2.24 -16.53
N LEU A 143 1.70 2.89 -15.39
CA LEU A 143 2.68 2.87 -14.29
C LEU A 143 2.94 1.45 -13.79
N ALA A 144 1.89 0.66 -13.57
CA ALA A 144 2.02 -0.72 -13.09
C ALA A 144 2.77 -1.63 -14.07
N THR A 145 2.48 -1.52 -15.37
CA THR A 145 3.02 -2.45 -16.39
C THR A 145 4.37 -2.02 -16.97
N THR A 146 4.85 -0.81 -16.66
CA THR A 146 6.09 -0.27 -17.23
C THR A 146 7.18 0.00 -16.21
N SER A 147 6.86 -0.07 -14.92
CA SER A 147 7.82 0.16 -13.83
C SER A 147 8.91 -0.92 -13.79
N ASN A 148 10.10 -0.52 -13.34
CA ASN A 148 11.23 -1.42 -13.16
C ASN A 148 11.12 -2.16 -11.82
N ASN A 149 11.34 -3.47 -11.84
CA ASN A 149 11.30 -4.36 -10.68
C ASN A 149 12.62 -5.13 -10.51
N ASP A 150 12.69 -6.05 -9.54
CA ASP A 150 13.87 -6.87 -9.24
C ASP A 150 14.36 -7.74 -10.41
N LYS A 151 13.52 -7.96 -11.43
CA LYS A 151 13.85 -8.72 -12.65
C LYS A 151 14.21 -7.83 -13.83
N THR A 152 14.09 -6.51 -13.70
CA THR A 152 14.46 -5.58 -14.76
C THR A 152 15.98 -5.44 -14.83
N GLU A 153 16.55 -5.46 -16.03
CA GLU A 153 18.00 -5.28 -16.23
C GLU A 153 18.49 -3.97 -15.58
N GLY A 154 19.51 -4.08 -14.74
CA GLY A 154 20.06 -2.95 -13.99
C GLY A 154 19.36 -2.62 -12.66
N TRP A 155 18.32 -3.37 -12.28
CA TRP A 155 17.50 -3.12 -11.08
C TRP A 155 17.51 -4.26 -10.05
N ALA A 156 18.49 -5.15 -10.13
CA ALA A 156 18.61 -6.29 -9.21
C ALA A 156 18.77 -5.88 -7.74
N SER A 157 19.19 -4.64 -7.45
CA SER A 157 19.25 -4.08 -6.09
C SER A 157 17.88 -3.97 -5.42
N LEU A 158 16.78 -3.96 -6.18
CA LEU A 158 15.43 -3.96 -5.63
C LEU A 158 15.06 -5.30 -4.97
N ALA A 159 15.80 -6.38 -5.26
CA ALA A 159 15.55 -7.68 -4.65
C ALA A 159 15.80 -7.64 -3.13
N TYR A 160 14.94 -8.32 -2.39
CA TYR A 160 15.09 -8.53 -0.95
C TYR A 160 14.43 -9.85 -0.55
N ASP A 161 14.92 -10.45 0.53
CA ASP A 161 14.39 -11.70 1.06
C ASP A 161 13.15 -11.46 1.93
N PRO A 162 12.23 -12.45 2.01
CA PRO A 162 11.09 -12.33 2.91
C PRO A 162 11.57 -12.23 4.36
N ILE A 163 10.94 -11.36 5.15
CA ILE A 163 11.27 -11.20 6.56
C ILE A 163 10.34 -12.12 7.36
N LYS A 164 10.93 -13.03 8.13
CA LYS A 164 10.22 -13.91 9.07
C LYS A 164 10.81 -13.75 10.46
N ALA A 165 9.96 -13.80 11.47
CA ALA A 165 10.41 -13.79 12.86
C ALA A 165 9.53 -14.67 13.73
N TYR A 166 10.14 -15.26 14.76
CA TYR A 166 9.42 -15.98 15.80
C TYR A 166 8.59 -15.00 16.64
N VAL A 167 7.28 -15.17 16.64
CA VAL A 167 6.37 -14.33 17.43
C VAL A 167 5.89 -15.14 18.63
N SER A 168 6.43 -14.81 19.80
CA SER A 168 6.23 -15.61 21.02
C SER A 168 4.76 -15.74 21.44
N GLN A 169 3.92 -14.75 21.13
CA GLN A 169 2.48 -14.80 21.41
C GLN A 169 1.74 -15.82 20.53
N TYR A 170 2.29 -16.18 19.38
CA TYR A 170 1.75 -17.21 18.50
C TYR A 170 2.51 -18.54 18.62
N GLY A 171 3.70 -18.53 19.20
CA GLY A 171 4.52 -19.72 19.39
C GLY A 171 5.13 -20.27 18.09
N GLU A 172 5.17 -19.48 17.01
CA GLU A 172 5.63 -19.89 15.69
C GLU A 172 6.34 -18.76 14.93
N ASP A 173 7.04 -19.12 13.85
CA ASP A 173 7.57 -18.16 12.89
C ASP A 173 6.46 -17.57 12.01
N ILE A 174 6.40 -16.25 11.94
CA ILE A 174 5.42 -15.52 11.14
C ILE A 174 6.14 -14.72 10.05
N THR A 175 5.60 -14.76 8.84
CA THR A 175 6.02 -13.88 7.76
C THR A 175 5.57 -12.45 8.05
N LEU A 176 6.55 -11.57 8.23
CA LEU A 176 6.34 -10.16 8.52
C LEU A 176 6.35 -9.29 7.27
N GLU A 177 7.06 -9.74 6.24
CA GLU A 177 7.07 -9.12 4.92
C GLU A 177 7.36 -10.17 3.86
N ASN A 178 6.61 -10.10 2.76
CA ASN A 178 6.85 -10.95 1.59
C ASN A 178 7.96 -10.34 0.73
N ALA A 179 8.75 -11.18 0.07
CA ALA A 179 9.59 -10.73 -1.02
C ALA A 179 8.75 -10.38 -2.25
N TRP A 180 9.43 -9.91 -3.29
CA TRP A 180 8.86 -9.81 -4.62
C TRP A 180 8.27 -11.15 -5.08
N HIS A 181 7.03 -11.10 -5.56
CA HIS A 181 6.34 -12.24 -6.16
C HIS A 181 5.56 -11.81 -7.39
N ASP A 182 5.12 -12.79 -8.18
CA ASP A 182 4.24 -12.55 -9.32
C ASP A 182 2.81 -12.81 -8.84
N ASN A 183 1.92 -11.89 -9.17
CA ASN A 183 0.50 -12.11 -9.02
C ASN A 183 0.00 -13.06 -10.13
N ALA A 184 -1.28 -13.43 -10.12
CA ALA A 184 -1.80 -14.45 -11.02
C ALA A 184 -1.94 -13.98 -12.47
N SER A 185 -1.88 -12.66 -12.72
CA SER A 185 -1.80 -12.08 -14.06
C SER A 185 -0.36 -11.93 -14.56
N GLY A 186 0.64 -12.28 -13.75
CA GLY A 186 2.06 -12.22 -14.09
C GLY A 186 2.71 -10.86 -13.85
N LEU A 187 2.07 -9.95 -13.12
CA LEU A 187 2.69 -8.70 -12.68
C LEU A 187 3.52 -8.93 -11.42
N ARG A 188 4.73 -8.35 -11.43
CA ARG A 188 5.66 -8.40 -10.30
C ARG A 188 5.22 -7.38 -9.24
N PHE A 189 5.05 -7.81 -7.99
CA PHE A 189 4.60 -6.96 -6.89
C PHE A 189 5.42 -7.15 -5.60
N SER A 190 5.56 -6.08 -4.83
CA SER A 190 6.10 -6.08 -3.47
C SER A 190 5.46 -4.98 -2.61
N ASN A 191 5.30 -5.20 -1.31
CA ASN A 191 4.86 -4.13 -0.41
C ASN A 191 5.87 -2.97 -0.32
N TYR A 192 7.16 -3.23 -0.62
CA TYR A 192 8.21 -2.22 -0.62
C TYR A 192 8.07 -1.24 -1.78
N TYR A 193 7.74 -1.73 -2.97
CA TYR A 193 7.87 -0.96 -4.21
C TYR A 193 6.59 -0.92 -5.05
N GLY A 194 5.51 -1.57 -4.61
CA GLY A 194 4.33 -1.82 -5.44
C GLY A 194 4.72 -2.65 -6.66
N PHE A 195 4.32 -2.19 -7.85
CA PHE A 195 4.73 -2.77 -9.14
C PHE A 195 6.17 -2.41 -9.56
N GLY A 196 6.83 -1.51 -8.81
CA GLY A 196 8.23 -1.14 -9.02
C GLY A 196 8.46 0.35 -9.17
N VAL A 197 9.69 0.68 -9.57
CA VAL A 197 10.17 2.05 -9.71
C VAL A 197 9.73 2.61 -11.06
N VAL A 198 9.11 3.78 -11.07
CA VAL A 198 8.60 4.39 -12.30
C VAL A 198 9.68 4.53 -13.39
N ASN A 199 9.34 4.13 -14.62
CA ASN A 199 10.20 4.24 -15.79
C ASN A 199 9.60 5.19 -16.82
N ALA A 200 10.08 6.44 -16.85
CA ALA A 200 9.55 7.48 -17.72
C ALA A 200 9.55 7.08 -19.21
N THR A 201 10.63 6.44 -19.68
CA THR A 201 10.77 6.06 -21.09
C THR A 201 9.73 5.01 -21.48
N ASN A 202 9.61 3.94 -20.70
CA ASN A 202 8.65 2.88 -20.99
C ASN A 202 7.21 3.35 -20.80
N ALA A 203 6.96 4.18 -19.79
CA ALA A 203 5.65 4.78 -19.55
C ALA A 203 5.17 5.65 -20.72
N VAL A 204 6.04 6.54 -21.23
CA VAL A 204 5.71 7.39 -22.40
C VAL A 204 5.51 6.57 -23.66
N LYS A 205 6.33 5.53 -23.91
CA LYS A 205 6.13 4.62 -25.04
C LYS A 205 4.77 3.93 -24.96
N LYS A 206 4.43 3.36 -23.80
CA LYS A 206 3.13 2.71 -23.56
C LYS A 206 1.96 3.70 -23.68
N ALA A 207 2.16 4.98 -23.34
CA ALA A 207 1.15 6.02 -23.52
C ALA A 207 0.86 6.30 -25.01
N PHE A 208 1.89 6.40 -25.85
CA PHE A 208 1.71 6.54 -27.31
C PHE A 208 1.00 5.33 -27.92
N ASP A 209 1.29 4.12 -27.44
CA ASP A 209 0.71 2.87 -27.95
C ASP A 209 -0.61 2.49 -27.25
N CYS A 210 -1.13 3.30 -26.32
CA CYS A 210 -2.23 2.92 -25.43
C CYS A 210 -3.51 2.55 -26.19
N ASP A 211 -3.84 3.23 -27.29
CA ASP A 211 -5.05 2.91 -28.06
C ASP A 211 -4.95 1.57 -28.79
N ALA A 212 -3.72 1.14 -29.14
CA ALA A 212 -3.44 -0.15 -29.76
C ALA A 212 -3.33 -1.29 -28.72
N ASP A 213 -2.93 -0.97 -27.48
CA ASP A 213 -2.79 -1.90 -26.38
C ASP A 213 -4.15 -2.29 -25.76
N ALA A 214 -4.44 -3.60 -25.70
CA ALA A 214 -5.75 -4.08 -25.23
C ALA A 214 -6.01 -3.73 -23.75
N GLY A 215 -5.01 -3.85 -22.87
CA GLY A 215 -5.17 -3.57 -21.44
C GLY A 215 -5.35 -2.08 -21.15
N CYS A 216 -4.69 -1.22 -21.92
CA CYS A 216 -4.85 0.23 -21.84
C CYS A 216 -6.18 0.69 -22.45
N ARG A 217 -6.62 0.09 -23.58
CA ARG A 217 -7.91 0.37 -24.19
C ARG A 217 -9.08 -0.04 -23.29
N LEU A 218 -8.99 -1.19 -22.61
CA LEU A 218 -9.99 -1.63 -21.63
C LEU A 218 -10.28 -0.56 -20.57
N ARG A 219 -9.26 0.25 -20.25
CA ARG A 219 -9.25 1.27 -19.22
C ARG A 219 -9.59 2.68 -19.73
N SER A 220 -10.03 2.82 -20.98
CA SER A 220 -10.52 4.11 -21.50
C SER A 220 -11.84 4.55 -20.86
N GLU A 221 -12.53 3.64 -20.17
CA GLU A 221 -13.71 3.92 -19.36
C GLU A 221 -13.44 3.58 -17.88
N LEU A 222 -14.28 4.08 -16.99
CA LEU A 222 -14.18 3.74 -15.57
C LEU A 222 -14.68 2.31 -15.32
N PRO A 223 -14.05 1.55 -14.41
CA PRO A 223 -14.50 0.21 -14.07
C PRO A 223 -15.84 0.25 -13.33
N SER A 224 -16.61 -0.84 -13.42
CA SER A 224 -17.77 -1.05 -12.56
C SER A 224 -17.34 -1.50 -11.17
N MET A 225 -18.12 -1.17 -10.16
CA MET A 225 -17.93 -1.63 -8.80
C MET A 225 -18.68 -2.94 -8.57
N TYR A 226 -17.95 -3.97 -8.15
CA TYR A 226 -18.49 -5.26 -7.74
C TYR A 226 -18.29 -5.48 -6.25
N ARG A 227 -19.30 -6.00 -5.55
CA ARG A 227 -19.25 -6.26 -4.11
C ARG A 227 -19.68 -7.69 -3.81
N SER A 228 -18.95 -8.39 -2.94
CA SER A 228 -19.37 -9.71 -2.44
C SER A 228 -20.60 -9.59 -1.53
N THR A 229 -21.56 -10.50 -1.63
CA THR A 229 -22.82 -10.44 -0.87
C THR A 229 -23.12 -11.65 0.02
N GLY A 230 -22.17 -12.59 0.17
CA GLY A 230 -22.38 -13.79 1.00
C GLY A 230 -22.82 -13.46 2.43
N THR A 231 -23.79 -14.23 2.96
CA THR A 231 -24.26 -14.10 4.35
C THR A 231 -23.35 -14.87 5.29
N ASN A 232 -22.95 -14.25 6.40
CA ASN A 232 -22.04 -14.84 7.39
C ASN A 232 -20.78 -15.48 6.77
N PRO A 233 -19.99 -14.71 5.98
CA PRO A 233 -18.89 -15.27 5.21
C PRO A 233 -17.71 -15.75 6.07
N CYS A 234 -17.66 -15.40 7.36
CA CYS A 234 -16.57 -15.67 8.27
C CYS A 234 -16.88 -16.79 9.26
N GLU A 235 -15.87 -17.63 9.48
CA GLU A 235 -15.88 -18.72 10.46
C GLU A 235 -14.56 -18.79 11.22
N SER A 236 -14.60 -19.43 12.39
CA SER A 236 -13.42 -19.72 13.21
C SER A 236 -13.58 -21.04 13.94
N SER A 237 -12.52 -21.86 13.93
CA SER A 237 -12.46 -23.13 14.64
C SER A 237 -11.78 -23.04 16.01
N ASP A 238 -11.16 -21.90 16.34
CA ASP A 238 -10.37 -21.70 17.56
C ASP A 238 -10.99 -20.67 18.52
N GLY A 239 -12.24 -20.29 18.30
CA GLY A 239 -12.93 -19.31 19.16
C GLY A 239 -12.59 -17.86 18.83
N GLY A 240 -12.16 -17.57 17.60
CA GLY A 240 -11.96 -16.22 17.08
C GLY A 240 -10.51 -15.74 17.04
N PHE A 241 -9.53 -16.57 17.43
CA PHE A 241 -8.11 -16.19 17.34
C PHE A 241 -7.59 -16.25 15.89
N SER A 242 -8.16 -17.15 15.09
CA SER A 242 -8.00 -17.20 13.64
C SER A 242 -9.37 -17.26 12.99
N VAL A 243 -9.69 -16.22 12.22
CA VAL A 243 -10.94 -16.10 11.47
C VAL A 243 -10.62 -16.17 9.98
N THR A 244 -11.38 -16.98 9.24
CA THR A 244 -11.31 -17.05 7.79
C THR A 244 -12.66 -16.64 7.21
N CYS A 245 -12.66 -15.67 6.30
CA CYS A 245 -13.83 -15.25 5.57
C CYS A 245 -13.74 -15.64 4.09
N SER A 246 -14.76 -16.33 3.60
CA SER A 246 -14.91 -16.69 2.19
C SER A 246 -15.84 -15.69 1.51
N LEU A 247 -15.25 -14.74 0.77
CA LEU A 247 -15.95 -13.61 0.17
C LEU A 247 -16.17 -13.89 -1.33
N SER A 248 -17.42 -14.21 -1.68
CA SER A 248 -17.86 -14.62 -3.02
C SER A 248 -19.22 -13.98 -3.35
N GLU A 249 -19.87 -14.45 -4.43
CA GLU A 249 -21.20 -14.00 -4.85
C GLU A 249 -21.23 -12.49 -5.10
N PHE A 250 -20.56 -12.07 -6.17
CA PHE A 250 -20.46 -10.66 -6.49
C PHE A 250 -21.77 -10.13 -7.10
N VAL A 251 -22.09 -8.87 -6.78
CA VAL A 251 -23.12 -8.09 -7.46
C VAL A 251 -22.52 -6.78 -7.97
N ASN A 252 -23.07 -6.25 -9.05
CA ASN A 252 -22.73 -4.91 -9.52
C ASN A 252 -23.37 -3.86 -8.59
N ALA A 253 -22.53 -3.14 -7.84
CA ALA A 253 -22.96 -2.10 -6.93
C ALA A 253 -23.39 -0.82 -7.65
N ASP A 254 -22.91 -0.58 -8.87
CA ASP A 254 -23.35 0.55 -9.71
C ASP A 254 -24.68 0.25 -10.42
N LYS A 255 -25.00 -1.04 -10.62
CA LYS A 255 -26.23 -1.52 -11.27
C LYS A 255 -26.90 -2.62 -10.45
N PRO A 256 -27.71 -2.26 -9.45
CA PRO A 256 -28.37 -3.24 -8.57
C PRO A 256 -29.19 -4.27 -9.35
N GLY A 257 -28.95 -5.56 -9.05
CA GLY A 257 -29.63 -6.69 -9.71
C GLY A 257 -28.85 -7.33 -10.86
N GLU A 258 -27.73 -6.73 -11.29
CA GLU A 258 -26.81 -7.31 -12.25
C GLU A 258 -25.75 -8.15 -11.52
N VAL A 259 -25.67 -9.44 -11.86
CA VAL A 259 -24.60 -10.33 -11.40
C VAL A 259 -23.51 -10.32 -12.47
N PRO A 260 -22.26 -9.96 -12.13
CA PRO A 260 -21.18 -9.99 -13.10
C PRO A 260 -20.86 -11.42 -13.55
N GLY A 261 -20.45 -11.55 -14.81
CA GLY A 261 -19.69 -12.71 -15.26
C GLY A 261 -18.27 -12.71 -14.69
N ALA A 262 -17.30 -13.18 -15.46
CA ALA A 262 -15.91 -12.96 -15.08
C ALA A 262 -15.54 -11.47 -15.26
N PHE A 263 -14.62 -10.97 -14.44
CA PHE A 263 -14.11 -9.60 -14.57
C PHE A 263 -12.61 -9.52 -14.26
N GLU A 264 -11.93 -8.51 -14.79
CA GLU A 264 -10.54 -8.17 -14.48
C GLU A 264 -10.48 -7.07 -13.42
N ILE A 265 -9.63 -7.22 -12.41
CA ILE A 265 -9.50 -6.29 -11.28
C ILE A 265 -8.71 -5.04 -11.68
N ASP A 266 -9.25 -3.85 -11.38
CA ASP A 266 -8.55 -2.56 -11.44
C ASP A 266 -8.11 -2.06 -10.05
N ASN A 267 -8.95 -2.29 -9.04
CA ASN A 267 -8.68 -1.94 -7.65
C ASN A 267 -9.48 -2.85 -6.71
N LEU A 268 -8.94 -3.15 -5.53
CA LEU A 268 -9.56 -4.04 -4.57
C LEU A 268 -9.51 -3.46 -3.16
N GLN A 269 -10.66 -3.46 -2.49
CA GLN A 269 -10.82 -2.99 -1.13
C GLN A 269 -11.62 -3.97 -0.27
N ILE A 270 -11.40 -3.95 1.03
CA ILE A 270 -12.03 -4.84 2.01
C ILE A 270 -12.63 -3.97 3.09
N ASN A 271 -13.93 -4.10 3.32
CA ASN A 271 -14.56 -3.45 4.45
C ASN A 271 -14.25 -4.24 5.72
N VAL A 272 -13.50 -3.62 6.64
CA VAL A 272 -13.23 -4.13 7.99
C VAL A 272 -13.83 -3.23 9.06
N GLY A 273 -14.87 -2.46 8.71
CA GLY A 273 -15.53 -1.50 9.59
C GLY A 273 -16.12 -2.12 10.86
N SER A 274 -16.51 -3.39 10.82
CA SER A 274 -17.01 -4.15 11.98
C SER A 274 -15.95 -5.03 12.66
N LEU A 275 -14.67 -4.90 12.31
CA LEU A 275 -13.61 -5.66 12.97
C LEU A 275 -13.44 -5.20 14.42
N MET A 276 -13.86 -6.04 15.36
CA MET A 276 -13.66 -5.85 16.80
C MET A 276 -13.42 -7.18 17.53
N TYR A 277 -13.11 -7.06 18.82
CA TYR A 277 -12.78 -8.19 19.69
C TYR A 277 -13.99 -8.61 20.52
N ALA A 278 -14.16 -9.92 20.68
CA ALA A 278 -15.10 -10.49 21.62
C ALA A 278 -14.65 -10.23 23.05
N ASP A 279 -15.60 -10.06 23.98
CA ASP A 279 -15.26 -9.92 25.39
C ASP A 279 -14.69 -11.23 25.94
N SER A 280 -13.70 -11.13 26.82
CA SER A 280 -13.01 -12.31 27.36
C SER A 280 -12.58 -12.07 28.81
N THR A 281 -12.18 -13.14 29.49
CA THR A 281 -11.68 -13.05 30.87
C THR A 281 -10.26 -12.48 30.95
N GLU A 282 -9.54 -12.42 29.83
CA GLU A 282 -8.20 -11.85 29.78
C GLU A 282 -8.28 -10.33 29.72
N SER A 283 -7.69 -9.66 30.72
CA SER A 283 -7.84 -8.21 30.93
C SER A 283 -7.51 -7.38 29.70
N LYS A 284 -6.44 -7.74 28.96
CA LYS A 284 -6.05 -7.05 27.72
C LYS A 284 -7.12 -7.18 26.63
N CYS A 285 -7.69 -8.38 26.47
CA CYS A 285 -8.70 -8.63 25.46
C CYS A 285 -10.06 -8.02 25.84
N SER A 286 -10.42 -8.03 27.13
CA SER A 286 -11.59 -7.29 27.61
C SER A 286 -11.43 -5.77 27.46
N ALA A 287 -10.24 -5.22 27.69
CA ALA A 287 -9.99 -3.80 27.45
C ALA A 287 -10.07 -3.44 25.95
N ALA A 288 -9.52 -4.31 25.09
CA ALA A 288 -9.61 -4.16 23.64
C ALA A 288 -11.05 -4.31 23.13
N SER A 289 -11.82 -5.28 23.63
CA SER A 289 -13.24 -5.45 23.32
C SER A 289 -14.03 -4.19 23.70
N ASN A 290 -13.65 -3.49 24.78
CA ASN A 290 -14.29 -2.27 25.25
C ASN A 290 -13.88 -0.99 24.51
N GLY A 291 -12.93 -1.04 23.57
CA GLY A 291 -12.56 0.14 22.79
C GLY A 291 -11.46 1.01 23.41
N SER A 292 -10.73 0.53 24.43
CA SER A 292 -9.62 1.27 25.03
C SER A 292 -8.49 1.49 24.02
N GLY A 293 -8.10 2.74 23.77
CA GLY A 293 -7.21 3.10 22.65
C GLY A 293 -5.80 2.50 22.74
N GLU A 294 -5.16 2.54 23.91
CA GLU A 294 -3.82 1.94 24.07
C GLU A 294 -3.85 0.41 23.99
N ASP A 295 -4.89 -0.21 24.55
CA ASP A 295 -5.05 -1.67 24.54
C ASP A 295 -5.35 -2.19 23.13
N ILE A 296 -6.22 -1.49 22.38
CA ILE A 296 -6.49 -1.81 20.98
C ILE A 296 -5.23 -1.71 20.14
N ALA A 297 -4.44 -0.63 20.29
CA ALA A 297 -3.17 -0.52 19.58
C ALA A 297 -2.24 -1.70 19.90
N GLY A 298 -2.17 -2.12 21.16
CA GLY A 298 -1.37 -3.26 21.60
C GLY A 298 -1.87 -4.64 21.13
N VAL A 299 -3.17 -4.82 20.89
CA VAL A 299 -3.72 -6.05 20.29
C VAL A 299 -3.55 -6.01 18.77
N ASN A 300 -3.95 -4.90 18.13
CA ASN A 300 -3.82 -4.67 16.70
C ASN A 300 -2.35 -4.72 16.24
N ASN A 301 -1.39 -4.39 17.10
CA ASN A 301 0.02 -4.56 16.79
C ASN A 301 0.36 -6.03 16.49
N LEU A 302 -0.31 -6.99 17.12
CA LEU A 302 -0.13 -8.42 16.87
C LEU A 302 -1.19 -9.00 15.90
N LEU A 303 -2.11 -8.18 15.39
CA LEU A 303 -3.08 -8.58 14.38
C LEU A 303 -2.41 -8.72 13.01
N GLN A 304 -2.61 -9.86 12.35
CA GLN A 304 -2.22 -10.10 10.96
C GLN A 304 -3.47 -10.21 10.07
N ILE A 305 -3.43 -9.57 8.91
CA ILE A 305 -4.46 -9.69 7.87
C ILE A 305 -3.77 -10.11 6.57
N THR A 306 -4.18 -11.26 6.04
CA THR A 306 -3.78 -11.73 4.71
C THR A 306 -5.02 -12.00 3.86
N MET A 307 -4.84 -12.01 2.55
CA MET A 307 -5.91 -12.34 1.62
C MET A 307 -5.39 -13.16 0.46
N THR A 308 -6.15 -14.16 0.05
CA THR A 308 -5.87 -14.95 -1.15
C THR A 308 -6.90 -14.67 -2.23
N SER A 309 -6.45 -14.40 -3.45
CA SER A 309 -7.31 -14.23 -4.62
C SER A 309 -7.88 -15.56 -5.11
N PRO A 310 -8.95 -15.55 -5.94
CA PRO A 310 -9.50 -16.78 -6.53
C PRO A 310 -8.48 -17.59 -7.35
N GLU A 311 -7.48 -16.90 -7.91
CA GLU A 311 -6.42 -17.51 -8.73
C GLU A 311 -5.19 -17.91 -7.91
N GLY A 312 -5.21 -17.69 -6.58
CA GLY A 312 -4.22 -18.22 -5.65
C GLY A 312 -3.11 -17.27 -5.21
N THR A 313 -3.10 -16.01 -5.66
CA THR A 313 -2.15 -15.01 -5.17
C THR A 313 -2.43 -14.67 -3.71
N GLU A 314 -1.41 -14.64 -2.87
CA GLU A 314 -1.52 -14.29 -1.46
C GLU A 314 -0.91 -12.90 -1.19
N SER A 315 -1.74 -11.99 -0.67
CA SER A 315 -1.31 -10.64 -0.28
C SER A 315 -1.23 -10.50 1.24
N LEU A 316 -0.09 -10.03 1.74
CA LEU A 316 0.09 -9.61 3.12
C LEU A 316 -0.37 -8.16 3.28
N ILE A 317 -1.61 -7.99 3.73
CA ILE A 317 -2.25 -6.67 3.84
C ILE A 317 -1.77 -5.94 5.08
N LYS A 318 -1.81 -6.61 6.23
CA LYS A 318 -1.33 -6.08 7.49
C LYS A 318 -0.44 -7.12 8.18
N SER A 319 0.80 -6.73 8.44
CA SER A 319 1.75 -7.53 9.20
C SER A 319 1.59 -7.35 10.71
N VAL A 320 2.08 -8.31 11.49
CA VAL A 320 2.28 -8.10 12.93
C VAL A 320 3.44 -7.10 13.15
N TYR A 321 3.51 -6.51 14.34
CA TYR A 321 4.34 -5.38 14.71
C TYR A 321 4.07 -4.05 13.97
N SER A 322 3.24 -4.05 12.92
CA SER A 322 2.68 -2.82 12.35
C SER A 322 1.54 -2.31 13.24
N ASN A 323 1.78 -1.20 13.94
CA ASN A 323 0.79 -0.61 14.83
C ASN A 323 -0.43 -0.11 14.04
N TRP A 324 -1.62 -0.31 14.60
CA TRP A 324 -2.86 0.15 14.01
C TRP A 324 -3.83 0.55 15.12
N ASP A 325 -4.24 1.81 15.12
CA ASP A 325 -5.06 2.44 16.15
C ASP A 325 -6.57 2.34 15.87
N PHE A 326 -6.97 1.59 14.84
CA PHE A 326 -8.36 1.41 14.48
C PHE A 326 -9.17 0.68 15.55
N SER A 327 -10.35 1.23 15.83
CA SER A 327 -11.36 0.66 16.71
C SER A 327 -12.73 0.80 16.04
N ALA A 328 -13.37 -0.31 15.68
CA ALA A 328 -14.74 -0.30 15.15
C ALA A 328 -15.72 0.41 16.09
N LYS A 329 -15.57 0.24 17.42
CA LYS A 329 -16.40 0.93 18.42
C LYS A 329 -16.24 2.45 18.41
N SER A 330 -15.04 2.95 18.15
CA SER A 330 -14.78 4.40 18.07
C SER A 330 -15.15 4.96 16.70
N PHE A 331 -14.95 4.18 15.64
CA PHE A 331 -15.25 4.55 14.26
C PHE A 331 -16.77 4.55 13.98
N GLY A 332 -17.48 3.49 14.40
CA GLY A 332 -18.91 3.30 14.16
C GLY A 332 -19.85 4.23 14.96
N LYS A 333 -19.37 4.91 16.01
CA LYS A 333 -20.20 5.87 16.77
C LYS A 333 -20.56 7.14 15.99
N ASN A 334 -19.85 7.46 14.91
CA ASN A 334 -19.99 8.74 14.20
C ASN A 334 -20.16 8.65 12.68
N THR A 335 -20.08 7.45 12.07
CA THR A 335 -20.20 7.31 10.61
C THR A 335 -20.81 5.97 10.20
N ASP A 336 -21.88 5.98 9.39
CA ASP A 336 -22.37 4.80 8.64
C ASP A 336 -21.42 4.40 7.49
N ALA A 337 -20.22 4.96 7.45
CA ALA A 337 -19.26 4.79 6.36
C ALA A 337 -18.44 3.50 6.53
N PRO A 338 -18.17 2.74 5.45
CA PRO A 338 -17.31 1.56 5.53
C PRO A 338 -15.85 1.94 5.79
N PHE A 339 -15.11 1.05 6.47
CA PHE A 339 -13.66 1.17 6.62
C PHE A 339 -12.96 0.25 5.60
N LEU A 340 -12.72 0.80 4.40
CA LEU A 340 -12.22 0.09 3.23
C LEU A 340 -10.69 0.08 3.16
N ILE A 341 -10.01 -0.94 3.69
CA ILE A 341 -8.57 -1.15 3.45
C ILE A 341 -8.34 -1.72 2.05
N SER A 342 -7.16 -1.54 1.48
CA SER A 342 -6.86 -1.83 0.07
C SER A 342 -5.63 -2.72 -0.14
N THR A 343 -5.61 -3.41 -1.27
CA THR A 343 -4.42 -4.08 -1.81
C THR A 343 -4.36 -3.88 -3.32
N SER A 344 -3.18 -3.53 -3.81
CA SER A 344 -2.85 -3.40 -5.23
C SER A 344 -2.45 -4.75 -5.85
N ASP A 345 -2.09 -5.73 -5.03
CA ASP A 345 -1.41 -6.97 -5.42
C ASP A 345 -2.16 -7.74 -6.52
N PHE A 346 -3.50 -7.79 -6.43
CA PHE A 346 -4.34 -8.52 -7.38
C PHE A 346 -4.70 -7.72 -8.64
N PHE A 347 -4.07 -6.58 -8.90
CA PHE A 347 -4.34 -5.79 -10.09
C PHE A 347 -4.18 -6.62 -11.36
N THR A 348 -5.12 -6.49 -12.30
CA THR A 348 -5.24 -7.25 -13.56
C THR A 348 -5.49 -8.75 -13.41
N GLU A 349 -5.66 -9.28 -12.20
CA GLU A 349 -6.10 -10.66 -12.04
C GLU A 349 -7.56 -10.82 -12.49
N ARG A 350 -7.87 -12.01 -13.00
CA ARG A 350 -9.22 -12.40 -13.38
C ARG A 350 -9.96 -12.93 -12.16
N VAL A 351 -11.18 -12.47 -11.94
CA VAL A 351 -12.13 -13.06 -11.00
C VAL A 351 -13.17 -13.84 -11.81
N PRO A 352 -13.24 -15.18 -11.70
CA PRO A 352 -14.33 -15.94 -12.31
C PRO A 352 -15.66 -15.63 -11.60
N ALA A 353 -16.79 -15.91 -12.26
CA ALA A 353 -18.11 -15.66 -11.67
C ALA A 353 -18.33 -16.39 -10.32
N SER A 354 -17.71 -17.56 -10.15
CA SER A 354 -17.69 -18.33 -8.90
C SER A 354 -16.43 -18.07 -8.04
N GLY A 355 -15.71 -16.98 -8.31
CA GLY A 355 -14.47 -16.64 -7.63
C GLY A 355 -14.72 -16.32 -6.16
N THR A 356 -13.84 -16.84 -5.31
CA THR A 356 -13.90 -16.62 -3.86
C THR A 356 -12.57 -16.07 -3.40
N PHE A 357 -12.61 -14.89 -2.77
CA PHE A 357 -11.47 -14.40 -2.01
C PHE A 357 -11.49 -14.98 -0.60
N LYS A 358 -10.32 -15.32 -0.08
CA LYS A 358 -10.17 -15.80 1.30
C LYS A 358 -9.45 -14.75 2.12
N LEU A 359 -10.18 -14.05 2.98
CA LEU A 359 -9.61 -13.14 3.97
C LEU A 359 -9.27 -13.94 5.22
N LYS A 360 -8.03 -13.85 5.71
CA LYS A 360 -7.62 -14.46 6.97
C LYS A 360 -7.18 -13.39 7.95
N ILE A 361 -7.78 -13.41 9.13
CA ILE A 361 -7.45 -12.49 10.22
C ILE A 361 -6.99 -13.33 11.40
N ARG A 362 -5.77 -13.05 11.88
CA ARG A 362 -5.19 -13.71 13.05
C ARG A 362 -4.91 -12.67 14.13
N SER A 363 -5.27 -12.99 15.37
CA SER A 363 -5.16 -12.10 16.52
C SER A 363 -4.76 -12.86 17.79
N VAL A 364 -4.16 -12.15 18.73
CA VAL A 364 -3.91 -12.64 20.10
C VAL A 364 -5.10 -12.50 21.04
N CYS A 365 -6.16 -11.82 20.60
CA CYS A 365 -7.45 -11.74 21.27
C CYS A 365 -8.55 -12.22 20.34
N PRO A 366 -9.60 -12.91 20.86
CA PRO A 366 -10.66 -13.45 20.03
C PRO A 366 -11.41 -12.33 19.31
N ILE A 367 -11.58 -12.46 17.99
CA ILE A 367 -12.38 -11.57 17.16
C ILE A 367 -13.85 -11.92 17.35
N ASP A 368 -14.71 -10.90 17.40
CA ASP A 368 -16.16 -11.08 17.40
C ASP A 368 -16.60 -11.45 15.97
N VAL A 369 -16.76 -12.75 15.72
CA VAL A 369 -17.07 -13.29 14.39
C VAL A 369 -18.48 -12.91 13.94
N ASP A 370 -19.43 -12.80 14.87
CA ASP A 370 -20.81 -12.41 14.57
C ASP A 370 -20.87 -10.95 14.12
N GLU A 371 -20.17 -10.06 14.83
CA GLU A 371 -20.07 -8.65 14.45
C GLU A 371 -19.30 -8.47 13.13
N LEU A 372 -18.21 -9.22 12.92
CA LEU A 372 -17.47 -9.19 11.66
C LEU A 372 -18.36 -9.61 10.48
N ASN A 373 -19.14 -10.69 10.64
CA ASN A 373 -20.11 -11.19 9.66
C ASN A 373 -21.19 -10.16 9.29
N GLY A 374 -21.47 -9.20 10.17
CA GLY A 374 -22.48 -8.17 9.94
C GLY A 374 -22.14 -7.17 8.82
N SER A 375 -20.86 -6.94 8.50
CA SER A 375 -20.49 -5.92 7.50
C SER A 375 -19.24 -6.19 6.66
N VAL A 376 -18.53 -7.29 6.88
CA VAL A 376 -17.34 -7.63 6.08
C VAL A 376 -17.72 -7.95 4.63
N TYR A 377 -17.01 -7.33 3.69
CA TYR A 377 -17.12 -7.64 2.27
C TYR A 377 -15.85 -7.23 1.55
N VAL A 378 -15.64 -7.81 0.37
CA VAL A 378 -14.69 -7.30 -0.61
C VAL A 378 -15.43 -6.49 -1.66
N GLN A 379 -14.83 -5.38 -2.08
CA GLN A 379 -15.27 -4.52 -3.15
C GLN A 379 -14.15 -4.46 -4.19
N ALA A 380 -14.46 -4.89 -5.40
CA ALA A 380 -13.56 -4.88 -6.54
C ALA A 380 -14.06 -3.89 -7.57
N ASP A 381 -13.18 -3.03 -8.05
CA ASP A 381 -13.41 -2.30 -9.28
C ASP A 381 -12.93 -3.17 -10.40
N GLY A 382 -13.79 -3.45 -11.39
CA GLY A 382 -13.40 -4.33 -12.46
C GLY A 382 -14.07 -4.06 -13.79
N TYR A 383 -13.43 -4.59 -14.82
CA TYR A 383 -13.92 -4.61 -16.18
C TYR A 383 -14.50 -5.98 -16.48
N ALA A 384 -15.75 -6.03 -16.91
CA ALA A 384 -16.37 -7.28 -17.32
C ALA A 384 -15.57 -7.90 -18.47
N LEU A 385 -15.41 -9.23 -18.44
CA LEU A 385 -14.80 -10.01 -19.49
C LEU A 385 -15.93 -10.75 -20.23
N ASP A 386 -16.02 -10.52 -21.53
CA ASP A 386 -16.99 -11.19 -22.42
C ASP A 386 -16.74 -12.70 -22.55
#